data_AF-A0A951VXJ3-F1
#
_entry.id   AF-A0A951VXJ3-F1
#
_cell.length_a   1.000
_cell.length_b   1.000
_cell.length_c   1.000
_cell.angle_alpha   90.00
_cell.angle_beta   90.00
_cell.angle_gamma   90.00
#
_symmetry.space_group_name_H-M   'P 1'
#
loop_
_entity.id
_entity.type
_entity.pdbx_description
1 polymer ?
#
loop_
_entity_poly.entity_id
_entity_poly.type
_entity_poly.pdbx_seq_one_letter_code
_entity_poly.pdbx_strand_id
1 'polypeptide(L)'
;LDTSLYGKLNYNHHSGRGSLSVTEVVTPVYQLSKALSKLELHAKGEAKQGSSLRIWYRLSDSPFSENDRKIRWQRFTDFATVSQTNLADLQIDVSKKKNRQYLQLKIDWQSDPTGNVTAILYSVSIQQSITQPPIRPTDLKIIPELSVNGQICLEWRINPEIEIEEKGGYNIHVGVRPNEFEAILPQLFADTRHDLITLRRSNVTDFRLTEQEKKIEQVRPEFMREWKRSHIRVFVDNRLLSIARFKNQVRRPIPYFEVDHPYYFAVSAYIDPEAPSDLSQVARTIFR
;
A
#
# COMPACT_ATOMS: atom_id res chain seq x y z
N LEU A 1 -48.54 -37.23 4.56
CA LEU A 1 -48.15 -36.11 5.44
C LEU A 1 -46.92 -36.58 6.18
N ASP A 2 -45.76 -36.00 5.85
CA ASP A 2 -44.49 -36.39 6.46
C ASP A 2 -44.50 -35.93 7.93
N THR A 3 -44.57 -36.89 8.86
CA THR A 3 -44.71 -36.65 10.31
C THR A 3 -43.36 -36.62 11.02
N SER A 4 -42.25 -36.47 10.29
CA SER A 4 -40.94 -36.41 10.92
C SER A 4 -40.82 -35.14 11.76
N LEU A 5 -40.30 -35.28 13.00
CA LEU A 5 -39.90 -34.16 13.88
C LEU A 5 -38.88 -33.20 13.22
N TYR A 6 -38.39 -33.54 12.03
CA TYR A 6 -37.34 -32.89 11.28
C TYR A 6 -37.83 -32.46 9.88
N GLY A 7 -39.02 -31.86 9.80
CA GLY A 7 -39.71 -31.55 8.53
C GLY A 7 -38.96 -30.68 7.50
N LYS A 8 -37.74 -30.20 7.80
CA LYS A 8 -36.84 -29.51 6.85
C LYS A 8 -35.58 -30.30 6.48
N LEU A 9 -35.40 -31.50 7.02
CA LEU A 9 -34.27 -32.38 6.72
C LEU A 9 -34.55 -33.14 5.42
N ASN A 10 -33.84 -32.78 4.36
CA ASN A 10 -33.83 -33.53 3.10
C ASN A 10 -33.00 -34.80 3.29
N TYR A 11 -33.67 -35.91 3.53
CA TYR A 11 -33.04 -37.21 3.76
C TYR A 11 -32.94 -38.02 2.46
N ASN A 12 -31.72 -38.45 2.10
CA ASN A 12 -31.49 -39.35 0.98
C ASN A 12 -31.41 -40.80 1.46
N HIS A 13 -32.49 -41.55 1.27
CA HIS A 13 -32.62 -42.95 1.67
C HIS A 13 -31.56 -43.89 1.07
N HIS A 14 -30.95 -43.55 -0.07
CA HIS A 14 -29.95 -44.40 -0.73
C HIS A 14 -28.54 -44.23 -0.13
N SER A 15 -28.25 -43.07 0.46
CA SER A 15 -26.94 -42.76 1.04
C SER A 15 -26.95 -42.66 2.56
N GLY A 16 -28.12 -42.69 3.18
CA GLY A 16 -28.32 -42.46 4.61
C GLY A 16 -28.02 -41.03 5.07
N ARG A 17 -27.80 -40.09 4.13
CA ARG A 17 -27.39 -38.71 4.43
C ARG A 17 -28.61 -37.80 4.54
N GLY A 18 -28.67 -37.03 5.64
CA GLY A 18 -29.57 -35.90 5.80
C GLY A 18 -28.88 -34.59 5.39
N SER A 19 -29.60 -33.72 4.69
CA SER A 19 -29.15 -32.39 4.30
C SER A 19 -30.15 -31.34 4.77
N LEU A 20 -29.65 -30.21 5.22
CA LEU A 20 -30.46 -29.06 5.63
C LEU A 20 -30.19 -27.91 4.67
N SER A 21 -31.25 -27.17 4.33
CA SER A 21 -31.12 -25.97 3.50
C SER A 21 -30.30 -24.91 4.24
N VAL A 22 -29.27 -24.41 3.58
CA VAL A 22 -28.51 -23.24 4.01
C VAL A 22 -29.03 -22.03 3.25
N THR A 23 -29.37 -20.97 3.96
CA THR A 23 -29.67 -19.67 3.36
C THR A 23 -28.37 -18.89 3.24
N GLU A 24 -27.99 -18.58 2.01
CA GLU A 24 -26.77 -17.82 1.72
C GLU A 24 -27.13 -16.38 1.38
N VAL A 25 -26.43 -15.41 1.97
CA VAL A 25 -26.46 -14.01 1.56
C VAL A 25 -25.04 -13.58 1.24
N VAL A 26 -24.87 -13.03 0.05
CA VAL A 26 -23.59 -12.50 -0.44
C VAL A 26 -23.73 -10.99 -0.54
N THR A 27 -22.76 -10.24 -0.01
CA THR A 27 -22.74 -8.79 -0.14
C THR A 27 -22.26 -8.38 -1.54
N PRO A 28 -22.49 -7.13 -1.97
CA PRO A 28 -21.74 -6.57 -3.08
C PRO A 28 -20.22 -6.58 -2.82
N VAL A 29 -19.44 -6.43 -3.88
CA VAL A 29 -17.98 -6.28 -3.77
C VAL A 29 -17.66 -4.84 -3.36
N TYR A 30 -17.07 -4.68 -2.19
CA TYR A 30 -16.63 -3.39 -1.66
C TYR A 30 -15.23 -3.07 -2.14
N GLN A 31 -15.03 -1.85 -2.65
CA GLN A 31 -13.70 -1.31 -2.89
C GLN A 31 -13.18 -0.68 -1.59
N LEU A 32 -12.02 -1.16 -1.13
CA LEU A 32 -11.32 -0.67 0.04
C LEU A 32 -10.45 0.54 -0.31
N SER A 33 -10.06 1.27 0.73
CA SER A 33 -9.08 2.36 0.60
C SER A 33 -7.76 1.84 0.04
N LYS A 34 -7.15 2.64 -0.83
CA LYS A 34 -5.93 2.30 -1.58
C LYS A 34 -4.73 2.01 -0.67
N ALA A 35 -4.39 2.97 0.21
CA ALA A 35 -3.30 2.82 1.18
C ALA A 35 -3.80 2.22 2.50
N LEU A 36 -4.12 0.93 2.52
CA LEU A 36 -4.60 0.24 3.71
C LEU A 36 -3.47 -0.51 4.42
N SER A 37 -3.30 -0.27 5.72
CA SER A 37 -2.33 -0.99 6.55
C SER A 37 -2.93 -2.23 7.22
N LYS A 38 -4.20 -2.13 7.63
CA LYS A 38 -4.92 -3.17 8.36
C LYS A 38 -6.40 -3.18 8.00
N LEU A 39 -6.96 -4.37 7.88
CA LEU A 39 -8.40 -4.59 7.77
C LEU A 39 -8.87 -5.39 8.97
N GLU A 40 -9.92 -4.92 9.64
CA GLU A 40 -10.53 -5.59 10.78
C GLU A 40 -11.98 -5.92 10.47
N LEU A 41 -12.34 -7.18 10.66
CA LEU A 41 -13.71 -7.65 10.56
C LEU A 41 -14.20 -7.96 11.97
N HIS A 42 -15.35 -7.40 12.34
CA HIS A 42 -16.02 -7.69 13.60
C HIS A 42 -17.40 -8.22 13.29
N ALA A 43 -17.80 -9.31 13.95
CA ALA A 43 -19.13 -9.85 13.85
C ALA A 43 -19.68 -10.14 15.23
N LYS A 44 -20.97 -9.84 15.41
CA LYS A 44 -21.73 -10.21 16.59
C LYS A 44 -22.90 -11.07 16.14
N GLY A 45 -23.00 -12.27 16.68
CA GLY A 45 -24.01 -13.24 16.28
C GLY A 45 -24.17 -14.36 17.31
N GLU A 46 -25.25 -15.11 17.18
CA GLU A 46 -25.62 -16.18 18.08
C GLU A 46 -26.14 -17.37 17.27
N ALA A 47 -25.60 -18.55 17.53
CA ALA A 47 -26.13 -19.81 17.02
C ALA A 47 -26.45 -20.72 18.20
N LYS A 48 -27.72 -21.12 18.32
CA LYS A 48 -28.19 -22.06 19.33
C LYS A 48 -28.03 -23.50 18.84
N GLN A 49 -28.16 -24.47 19.74
CA GLN A 49 -27.97 -25.90 19.44
C GLN A 49 -28.75 -26.34 18.19
N GLY A 50 -28.06 -26.99 17.25
CA GLY A 50 -28.63 -27.46 15.99
C GLY A 50 -28.68 -26.43 14.86
N SER A 51 -28.53 -25.13 15.16
CA SER A 51 -28.40 -24.06 14.16
C SER A 51 -26.94 -23.69 13.90
N SER A 52 -26.64 -23.01 12.79
CA SER A 52 -25.29 -22.54 12.46
C SER A 52 -25.36 -21.19 11.74
N LEU A 53 -24.39 -20.33 12.05
CA LEU A 53 -24.16 -19.05 11.38
C LEU A 53 -22.68 -18.95 11.04
N ARG A 54 -22.37 -19.01 9.75
CA ARG A 54 -20.99 -18.95 9.25
C ARG A 54 -20.79 -17.70 8.44
N ILE A 55 -19.69 -17.02 8.69
CA ILE A 55 -19.29 -15.84 7.91
C ILE A 55 -18.01 -16.18 7.18
N TRP A 56 -17.98 -15.80 5.91
CA TRP A 56 -16.89 -15.96 4.99
C TRP A 56 -16.51 -14.60 4.43
N TYR A 57 -15.25 -14.46 4.06
CA TYR A 57 -14.74 -13.28 3.38
C TYR A 57 -13.83 -13.71 2.23
N ARG A 58 -13.64 -12.82 1.27
CA ARG A 58 -12.61 -12.97 0.24
C ARG A 58 -12.04 -11.62 -0.15
N LEU A 59 -10.77 -11.65 -0.55
CA LEU A 59 -9.98 -10.47 -0.89
C LEU A 59 -9.35 -10.65 -2.26
N SER A 60 -9.29 -9.58 -3.04
CA SER A 60 -8.68 -9.55 -4.37
C SER A 60 -7.96 -8.23 -4.61
N ASP A 61 -6.92 -8.29 -5.46
CA ASP A 61 -6.13 -7.13 -5.86
C ASP A 61 -6.70 -6.45 -7.11
N SER A 62 -7.52 -7.19 -7.87
CA SER A 62 -8.24 -6.71 -9.04
C SER A 62 -9.76 -6.71 -8.78
N PRO A 63 -10.51 -5.81 -9.44
CA PRO A 63 -11.97 -5.87 -9.41
C PRO A 63 -12.46 -7.25 -9.88
N PHE A 64 -13.51 -7.75 -9.23
CA PHE A 64 -14.12 -9.04 -9.56
C PHE A 64 -15.64 -8.95 -9.43
N SER A 65 -16.36 -9.87 -10.08
CA SER A 65 -17.81 -9.95 -10.01
C SER A 65 -18.28 -10.79 -8.81
N GLU A 66 -19.49 -10.56 -8.33
CA GLU A 66 -20.03 -11.24 -7.14
C GLU A 66 -20.01 -12.77 -7.25
N ASN A 67 -20.10 -13.30 -8.48
CA ASN A 67 -20.13 -14.74 -8.77
C ASN A 67 -18.77 -15.31 -9.23
N ASP A 68 -17.69 -14.54 -9.16
CA ASP A 68 -16.38 -15.01 -9.61
C ASP A 68 -15.90 -16.21 -8.79
N ARG A 69 -15.71 -17.37 -9.43
CA ARG A 69 -15.29 -18.60 -8.75
C ARG A 69 -13.77 -18.71 -8.55
N LYS A 70 -12.99 -17.83 -9.18
CA LYS A 70 -11.52 -17.84 -9.08
C LYS A 70 -11.04 -17.35 -7.72
N ILE A 71 -11.77 -16.44 -7.10
CA ILE A 71 -11.44 -15.87 -5.79
C ILE A 71 -12.06 -16.74 -4.68
N ARG A 72 -11.19 -17.43 -3.94
CA ARG A 72 -11.60 -18.39 -2.90
C ARG A 72 -12.12 -17.70 -1.64
N TRP A 73 -13.24 -18.21 -1.12
CA TRP A 73 -13.76 -17.85 0.19
C TRP A 73 -12.87 -18.37 1.32
N GLN A 74 -12.67 -17.54 2.33
CA GLN A 74 -11.97 -17.85 3.57
C GLN A 74 -12.97 -17.73 4.72
N ARG A 75 -12.94 -18.69 5.65
CA ARG A 75 -13.85 -18.65 6.80
C ARG A 75 -13.39 -17.56 7.75
N PHE A 76 -14.28 -16.62 8.06
CA PHE A 76 -14.10 -15.67 9.14
C PHE A 76 -14.46 -16.32 10.48
N THR A 77 -15.69 -16.80 10.62
CA THR A 77 -16.18 -17.38 11.89
C THR A 77 -17.31 -18.38 11.68
N ASP A 78 -17.55 -19.20 12.70
CA ASP A 78 -18.72 -20.08 12.83
C ASP A 78 -19.25 -19.98 14.27
N PHE A 79 -20.37 -19.27 14.46
CA PHE A 79 -20.94 -19.03 15.78
C PHE A 79 -21.50 -20.28 16.46
N ALA A 80 -21.63 -21.41 15.75
CA ALA A 80 -21.93 -22.70 16.40
C ALA A 80 -20.75 -23.22 17.23
N THR A 81 -19.53 -22.71 16.98
CA THR A 81 -18.30 -23.13 17.66
C THR A 81 -17.70 -22.07 18.59
N VAL A 82 -18.17 -20.81 18.49
CA VAL A 82 -17.67 -19.70 19.31
C VAL A 82 -18.36 -19.74 20.68
N SER A 83 -17.62 -20.08 21.74
CA SER A 83 -18.23 -20.58 22.98
C SER A 83 -18.48 -19.57 24.10
N GLN A 84 -18.09 -18.29 24.00
CA GLN A 84 -18.11 -17.43 25.21
C GLN A 84 -18.62 -15.99 25.05
N THR A 85 -18.56 -15.34 23.88
CA THR A 85 -18.86 -13.90 23.80
C THR A 85 -19.87 -13.49 22.73
N ASN A 86 -20.32 -14.43 21.87
CA ASN A 86 -21.12 -14.10 20.69
C ASN A 86 -20.47 -13.02 19.80
N LEU A 87 -19.14 -12.88 19.90
CA LEU A 87 -18.32 -11.92 19.19
C LEU A 87 -17.19 -12.67 18.48
N ALA A 88 -16.90 -12.26 17.25
CA ALA A 88 -15.80 -12.76 16.47
C ALA A 88 -15.05 -11.58 15.85
N ASP A 89 -13.73 -11.56 16.04
CA ASP A 89 -12.85 -10.52 15.53
C ASP A 89 -11.75 -11.16 14.68
N LEU A 90 -11.49 -10.58 13.51
CA LEU A 90 -10.42 -11.01 12.63
C LEU A 90 -9.63 -9.80 12.14
N GLN A 91 -8.33 -9.83 12.43
CA GLN A 91 -7.38 -8.83 11.95
C GLN A 91 -6.60 -9.40 10.77
N ILE A 92 -6.61 -8.67 9.66
CA ILE A 92 -5.93 -9.04 8.43
C ILE A 92 -4.85 -8.00 8.15
N ASP A 93 -3.59 -8.43 8.23
CA ASP A 93 -2.44 -7.64 7.77
C ASP A 93 -2.45 -7.60 6.24
N VAL A 94 -2.79 -6.43 5.69
CA VAL A 94 -2.80 -6.17 4.25
C VAL A 94 -1.52 -5.48 3.78
N SER A 95 -0.65 -5.05 4.70
CA SER A 95 0.57 -4.28 4.37
C SER A 95 1.62 -5.09 3.58
N LYS A 96 1.56 -6.43 3.64
CA LYS A 96 2.58 -7.33 3.06
C LYS A 96 2.23 -7.92 1.71
N LYS A 97 0.97 -7.80 1.26
CA LYS A 97 0.50 -8.40 0.01
C LYS A 97 -0.09 -7.30 -0.84
N LYS A 98 0.34 -7.22 -2.10
CA LYS A 98 -0.12 -6.23 -3.08
C LYS A 98 -1.61 -5.99 -2.89
N ASN A 99 -1.95 -4.79 -2.44
CA ASN A 99 -3.19 -4.07 -2.66
C ASN A 99 -4.45 -4.95 -2.78
N ARG A 100 -4.82 -5.64 -1.71
CA ARG A 100 -6.10 -6.35 -1.55
C ARG A 100 -7.28 -5.38 -1.49
N GLN A 101 -7.51 -4.65 -2.58
CA GLN A 101 -8.38 -3.49 -2.68
C GLN A 101 -9.86 -3.85 -2.77
N TYR A 102 -10.22 -5.13 -2.89
CA TYR A 102 -11.61 -5.54 -3.02
C TYR A 102 -11.97 -6.60 -1.98
N LEU A 103 -13.06 -6.36 -1.24
CA LEU A 103 -13.59 -7.24 -0.21
C LEU A 103 -15.02 -7.65 -0.55
N GLN A 104 -15.34 -8.92 -0.34
CA GLN A 104 -16.73 -9.38 -0.33
C GLN A 104 -16.95 -10.29 0.85
N LEU A 105 -18.15 -10.23 1.43
CA LEU A 105 -18.59 -11.07 2.52
C LEU A 105 -19.69 -12.02 2.05
N LYS A 106 -19.75 -13.18 2.67
CA LYS A 106 -20.81 -14.18 2.47
C LYS A 106 -21.20 -14.75 3.82
N ILE A 107 -22.49 -14.85 4.06
CA ILE A 107 -23.03 -15.31 5.32
C ILE A 107 -23.97 -16.48 5.03
N ASP A 108 -23.74 -17.59 5.72
CA ASP A 108 -24.50 -18.82 5.61
C ASP A 108 -25.29 -19.01 6.90
N TRP A 109 -26.63 -18.95 6.82
CA TRP A 109 -27.54 -19.29 7.91
C TRP A 109 -28.08 -20.70 7.74
N GLN A 110 -28.05 -21.45 8.82
CA GLN A 110 -28.66 -22.77 8.90
C GLN A 110 -29.53 -22.81 10.15
N SER A 111 -30.84 -23.02 9.96
CA SER A 111 -31.74 -23.29 11.08
C SER A 111 -31.58 -24.72 11.57
N ASP A 112 -32.06 -24.98 12.77
CA ASP A 112 -32.09 -26.34 13.31
C ASP A 112 -32.99 -27.27 12.47
N PRO A 113 -32.82 -28.59 12.59
CA PRO A 113 -33.61 -29.57 11.83
C PRO A 113 -35.13 -29.42 11.99
N THR A 114 -35.60 -28.87 13.11
CA THR A 114 -37.04 -28.66 13.37
C THR A 114 -37.55 -27.35 12.77
N GLY A 115 -36.65 -26.41 12.44
CA GLY A 115 -36.96 -25.10 11.91
C GLY A 115 -37.47 -24.09 12.94
N ASN A 116 -37.47 -24.43 14.23
CA ASN A 116 -37.93 -23.59 15.34
C ASN A 116 -36.82 -22.67 15.88
N VAL A 117 -35.56 -23.03 15.65
CA VAL A 117 -34.39 -22.32 16.15
C VAL A 117 -33.54 -21.87 14.98
N THR A 118 -33.38 -20.56 14.84
CA THR A 118 -32.53 -19.96 13.82
C THR A 118 -31.42 -19.14 14.46
N ALA A 119 -30.29 -19.07 13.77
CA ALA A 119 -29.18 -18.26 14.21
C ALA A 119 -29.43 -16.78 13.90
N ILE A 120 -28.91 -15.89 14.74
CA ILE A 120 -29.13 -14.44 14.64
C ILE A 120 -27.79 -13.76 14.38
N LEU A 121 -27.76 -12.89 13.38
CA LEU A 121 -26.65 -11.98 13.15
C LEU A 121 -27.07 -10.59 13.64
N TYR A 122 -26.42 -10.10 14.68
CA TYR A 122 -26.72 -8.78 15.25
C TYR A 122 -26.00 -7.66 14.50
N SER A 123 -24.72 -7.86 14.16
CA SER A 123 -23.93 -6.87 13.43
C SER A 123 -22.74 -7.48 12.73
N VAL A 124 -22.34 -6.88 11.62
CA VAL A 124 -21.03 -7.06 10.98
C VAL A 124 -20.48 -5.68 10.68
N SER A 125 -19.24 -5.42 11.10
CA SER A 125 -18.56 -4.17 10.81
C SER A 125 -17.19 -4.42 10.21
N ILE A 126 -16.83 -3.54 9.28
CA ILE A 126 -15.55 -3.52 8.59
C ILE A 126 -14.84 -2.25 9.02
N GLN A 127 -13.68 -2.39 9.66
CA GLN A 127 -12.84 -1.27 10.06
C GLN A 127 -11.54 -1.27 9.24
N GLN A 128 -11.21 -0.10 8.71
CA GLN A 128 -10.08 0.11 7.81
C GLN A 128 -9.07 1.06 8.47
N SER A 129 -7.84 0.59 8.67
CA SER A 129 -6.74 1.44 9.15
C SER A 129 -5.92 1.91 7.97
N ILE A 130 -6.12 3.18 7.60
CA ILE A 130 -5.40 3.81 6.49
C ILE A 130 -3.95 4.08 6.92
N THR A 131 -3.01 3.79 6.02
CA THR A 131 -1.60 4.16 6.18
C THR A 131 -1.51 5.68 6.17
N GLN A 132 -1.04 6.27 7.27
CA GLN A 132 -0.81 7.71 7.33
C GLN A 132 0.37 8.06 6.41
N PRO A 133 0.25 9.11 5.57
CA PRO A 133 1.36 9.56 4.76
C PRO A 133 2.49 10.06 5.66
N PRO A 134 3.76 9.89 5.26
CA PRO A 134 4.88 10.42 6.03
C PRO A 134 4.86 11.95 6.12
N ILE A 135 5.74 12.50 6.95
CA ILE A 135 6.04 13.93 6.97
C ILE A 135 6.64 14.34 5.60
N ARG A 136 6.39 15.57 5.18
CA ARG A 136 7.00 16.12 3.95
C ARG A 136 8.53 16.23 4.10
N PRO A 137 9.32 15.88 3.08
CA PRO A 137 10.77 16.12 3.08
C PRO A 137 11.08 17.62 3.21
N THR A 138 12.15 17.95 3.93
CA THR A 138 12.58 19.34 4.18
C THR A 138 13.96 19.62 3.58
N ASP A 139 14.29 20.91 3.49
CA ASP A 139 15.62 21.39 3.09
C ASP A 139 16.06 20.93 1.69
N LEU A 140 15.11 20.70 0.80
CA LEU A 140 15.43 20.43 -0.61
C LEU A 140 16.16 21.63 -1.19
N LYS A 141 17.35 21.36 -1.74
CA LYS A 141 18.19 22.32 -2.44
C LYS A 141 18.93 21.63 -3.59
N ILE A 142 19.44 22.45 -4.49
CA ILE A 142 20.28 22.03 -5.61
C ILE A 142 21.71 22.44 -5.26
N ILE A 143 22.68 21.55 -5.47
CA ILE A 143 24.10 21.81 -5.22
C ILE A 143 24.76 22.21 -6.55
N PRO A 144 24.98 23.51 -6.81
CA PRO A 144 25.44 23.97 -8.12
C PRO A 144 26.82 23.45 -8.48
N GLU A 145 27.73 23.34 -7.51
CA GLU A 145 29.11 22.89 -7.74
C GLU A 145 29.20 21.44 -8.21
N LEU A 146 28.18 20.63 -7.88
CA LEU A 146 28.09 19.23 -8.27
C LEU A 146 27.12 19.00 -9.44
N SER A 147 26.40 20.03 -9.86
CA SER A 147 25.47 20.00 -10.98
C SER A 147 26.20 20.35 -12.28
N VAL A 148 27.02 19.41 -12.76
CA VAL A 148 27.89 19.57 -13.93
C VAL A 148 27.69 18.44 -14.93
N ASN A 149 28.10 18.65 -16.19
CA ASN A 149 28.11 17.63 -17.25
C ASN A 149 26.75 16.97 -17.51
N GLY A 150 25.69 17.77 -17.49
CA GLY A 150 24.34 17.29 -17.77
C GLY A 150 23.69 16.50 -16.63
N GLN A 151 24.14 16.72 -15.39
CA GLN A 151 23.55 16.16 -14.17
C GLN A 151 23.15 17.27 -13.20
N ILE A 152 22.03 17.11 -12.50
CA ILE A 152 21.57 18.00 -11.43
C ILE A 152 21.72 17.25 -10.11
N CYS A 153 22.45 17.85 -9.17
CA CYS A 153 22.64 17.32 -7.83
C CYS A 153 21.60 17.90 -6.87
N LEU A 154 20.69 17.06 -6.39
CA LEU A 154 19.67 17.38 -5.39
C LEU A 154 20.14 16.93 -4.01
N GLU A 155 19.86 17.73 -2.99
CA GLU A 155 20.06 17.34 -1.59
C GLU A 155 18.84 17.72 -0.76
N TRP A 156 18.44 16.85 0.16
CA TRP A 156 17.40 17.12 1.16
C TRP A 156 17.69 16.38 2.47
N ARG A 157 16.96 16.74 3.52
CA ARG A 157 17.07 16.10 4.84
C ARG A 157 16.21 14.83 4.90
N ILE A 158 16.76 13.79 5.53
CA ILE A 158 16.09 12.52 5.74
C ILE A 158 14.91 12.70 6.70
N ASN A 159 13.82 12.03 6.36
CA ASN A 159 12.63 11.92 7.19
C ASN A 159 12.88 11.12 8.49
N PRO A 160 12.26 11.48 9.63
CA PRO A 160 12.43 10.75 10.88
C PRO A 160 11.83 9.33 10.85
N GLU A 161 10.86 9.06 9.98
CA GLU A 161 10.15 7.77 9.90
C GLU A 161 11.04 6.66 9.33
N ILE A 162 11.27 5.61 10.13
CA ILE A 162 12.14 4.48 9.77
C ILE A 162 11.47 3.61 8.69
N GLU A 163 10.13 3.58 8.66
CA GLU A 163 9.33 2.78 7.74
C GLU A 163 9.54 3.17 6.27
N ILE A 164 9.98 4.41 6.00
CA ILE A 164 10.36 4.87 4.66
C ILE A 164 11.53 4.03 4.15
N GLU A 165 12.48 3.70 5.00
CA GLU A 165 13.65 2.90 4.61
C GLU A 165 13.34 1.40 4.53
N GLU A 166 12.47 0.90 5.42
CA GLU A 166 12.10 -0.51 5.43
C GLU A 166 11.20 -0.89 4.24
N LYS A 167 10.13 -0.11 4.04
CA LYS A 167 9.03 -0.47 3.12
C LYS A 167 8.88 0.51 1.96
N GLY A 168 9.26 1.76 2.19
CA GLY A 168 8.95 2.89 1.33
C GLY A 168 10.07 3.35 0.40
N GLY A 169 10.17 4.68 0.28
CA GLY A 169 11.23 5.39 -0.44
C GLY A 169 10.90 6.87 -0.65
N TYR A 170 11.63 7.51 -1.55
CA TYR A 170 11.36 8.88 -1.98
C TYR A 170 11.04 8.91 -3.48
N ASN A 171 10.27 9.93 -3.86
CA ASN A 171 9.96 10.26 -5.24
C ASN A 171 10.51 11.65 -5.55
N ILE A 172 11.27 11.77 -6.63
CA ILE A 172 11.70 13.07 -7.16
C ILE A 172 10.71 13.49 -8.25
N HIS A 173 10.05 14.62 -8.04
CA HIS A 173 9.13 15.22 -8.98
C HIS A 173 9.87 16.27 -9.80
N VAL A 174 9.78 16.18 -11.13
CA VAL A 174 10.49 17.05 -12.07
C VAL A 174 9.49 17.72 -13.01
N GLY A 175 9.63 19.03 -13.19
CA GLY A 175 8.79 19.81 -14.09
C GLY A 175 9.51 21.02 -14.68
N VAL A 176 8.94 21.60 -15.73
CA VAL A 176 9.42 22.84 -16.37
C VAL A 176 8.72 24.08 -15.84
N ARG A 177 7.75 23.91 -14.94
CA ARG A 177 6.98 24.98 -14.31
C ARG A 177 6.82 24.74 -12.81
N PRO A 178 6.65 25.80 -12.00
CA PRO A 178 6.41 25.66 -10.57
C PRO A 178 5.14 24.83 -10.33
N ASN A 179 5.23 23.82 -9.44
CA ASN A 179 4.11 22.95 -9.03
C ASN A 179 3.44 22.14 -10.16
N GLU A 180 3.96 22.17 -11.39
CA GLU A 180 3.51 21.33 -12.51
C GLU A 180 4.61 20.34 -12.84
N PHE A 181 4.53 19.15 -12.24
CA PHE A 181 5.53 18.09 -12.43
C PHE A 181 5.09 17.14 -13.54
N GLU A 182 5.99 16.91 -14.48
CA GLU A 182 5.78 16.07 -15.66
C GLU A 182 6.34 14.67 -15.47
N ALA A 183 7.29 14.49 -14.56
CA ALA A 183 7.92 13.20 -14.26
C ALA A 183 8.03 12.96 -12.76
N ILE A 184 7.83 11.70 -12.36
CA ILE A 184 8.08 11.19 -11.00
C ILE A 184 9.14 10.10 -11.10
N LEU A 185 10.23 10.27 -10.36
CA LEU A 185 11.40 9.39 -10.36
C LEU A 185 11.47 8.67 -9.00
N PRO A 186 10.91 7.45 -8.89
CA PRO A 186 10.98 6.63 -7.67
C PRO A 186 12.27 5.80 -7.56
N GLN A 187 13.08 5.79 -8.62
CA GLN A 187 14.23 4.90 -8.79
C GLN A 187 15.45 5.66 -9.27
N LEU A 188 16.64 5.11 -8.98
CA LEU A 188 17.96 5.59 -9.39
C LEU A 188 18.83 4.44 -9.87
N PHE A 189 19.91 4.76 -10.58
CA PHE A 189 20.92 3.78 -10.96
C PHE A 189 21.71 3.31 -9.75
N ALA A 190 21.96 1.99 -9.66
CA ALA A 190 22.92 1.43 -8.73
C ALA A 190 24.36 1.73 -9.22
N ASP A 191 25.29 1.99 -8.28
CA ASP A 191 26.66 2.42 -8.58
C ASP A 191 27.47 1.46 -9.49
N THR A 192 27.05 0.22 -9.67
CA THR A 192 27.85 -0.82 -10.34
C THR A 192 27.18 -1.53 -11.50
N ARG A 193 25.90 -1.26 -11.82
CA ARG A 193 25.19 -1.85 -12.98
C ARG A 193 24.12 -0.88 -13.47
N HIS A 194 23.70 -0.99 -14.74
CA HIS A 194 22.53 -0.27 -15.29
C HIS A 194 21.20 -0.70 -14.63
N ASP A 195 21.25 -1.25 -13.43
CA ASP A 195 20.13 -1.71 -12.63
C ASP A 195 19.54 -0.51 -11.88
N LEU A 196 18.21 -0.44 -11.88
CA LEU A 196 17.48 0.59 -11.15
C LEU A 196 17.08 0.07 -9.77
N ILE A 197 17.34 0.87 -8.76
CA ILE A 197 17.01 0.61 -7.36
C ILE A 197 16.07 1.70 -6.84
N THR A 198 15.22 1.35 -5.87
CA THR A 198 14.35 2.33 -5.21
C THR A 198 15.18 3.39 -4.50
N LEU A 199 14.77 4.65 -4.62
CA LEU A 199 15.41 5.76 -3.93
C LEU A 199 15.15 5.66 -2.42
N ARG A 200 16.20 5.33 -1.67
CA ARG A 200 16.22 5.11 -0.21
C ARG A 200 17.54 5.59 0.36
N ARG A 201 17.57 6.02 1.63
CA ARG A 201 18.82 6.41 2.30
C ARG A 201 19.87 5.32 2.20
N SER A 202 19.50 4.06 2.40
CA SER A 202 20.43 2.92 2.42
C SER A 202 21.32 2.84 1.17
N ASN A 203 20.82 3.35 0.05
CA ASN A 203 21.45 3.25 -1.24
C ASN A 203 22.23 4.51 -1.65
N VAL A 204 22.14 5.58 -0.85
CA VAL A 204 22.65 6.91 -1.18
C VAL A 204 23.46 7.49 0.00
N THR A 205 24.07 6.61 0.80
CA THR A 205 24.76 6.96 2.05
C THR A 205 26.13 7.60 1.83
N ASP A 206 26.80 7.30 0.73
CA ASP A 206 28.08 7.90 0.37
C ASP A 206 27.93 8.69 -0.93
N PHE A 207 27.92 10.01 -0.81
CA PHE A 207 27.75 10.92 -1.92
C PHE A 207 28.96 11.84 -2.05
N ARG A 208 29.20 12.28 -3.30
CA ARG A 208 30.30 13.20 -3.63
C ARG A 208 30.14 14.51 -2.84
N LEU A 209 31.25 14.96 -2.27
CA LEU A 209 31.35 16.22 -1.53
C LEU A 209 31.83 17.36 -2.43
N THR A 210 31.36 18.58 -2.15
CA THR A 210 31.92 19.80 -2.74
C THR A 210 33.34 20.06 -2.23
N GLU A 211 34.11 20.91 -2.91
CA GLU A 211 35.45 21.28 -2.45
C GLU A 211 35.45 21.94 -1.06
N GLN A 212 34.39 22.69 -0.72
CA GLN A 212 34.22 23.26 0.62
C GLN A 212 33.93 22.17 1.65
N GLU A 213 33.05 21.22 1.33
CA GLU A 213 32.72 20.09 2.21
C GLU A 213 33.92 19.17 2.44
N LYS A 214 34.76 18.94 1.43
CA LYS A 214 36.03 18.19 1.59
C LYS A 214 36.97 18.85 2.59
N LYS A 215 37.09 20.19 2.54
CA LYS A 215 37.87 20.95 3.52
C LYS A 215 37.27 20.84 4.93
N ILE A 216 35.94 20.87 5.05
CA ILE A 216 35.27 20.67 6.34
C ILE A 216 35.48 19.24 6.84
N GLU A 217 35.42 18.23 5.97
CA GLU A 217 35.66 16.83 6.33
C GLU A 217 37.07 16.62 6.90
N GLN A 218 38.08 17.28 6.32
CA GLN A 218 39.46 17.26 6.83
C GLN A 218 39.60 17.86 8.23
N VAL A 219 38.86 18.93 8.53
CA VAL A 219 38.96 19.66 9.81
C VAL A 219 37.99 19.09 10.87
N ARG A 220 36.82 18.61 10.46
CA ARG A 220 35.70 18.14 11.31
C ARG A 220 35.03 16.89 10.70
N PRO A 221 35.70 15.74 10.73
CA PRO A 221 35.18 14.52 10.11
C PRO A 221 33.89 14.01 10.75
N GLU A 222 33.73 14.15 12.08
CA GLU A 222 32.52 13.69 12.79
C GLU A 222 31.27 14.46 12.35
N PHE A 223 31.38 15.79 12.19
CA PHE A 223 30.30 16.62 11.68
C PHE A 223 29.85 16.16 10.29
N MET A 224 30.79 15.87 9.39
CA MET A 224 30.46 15.38 8.05
C MET A 224 29.85 13.99 8.06
N ARG A 225 30.25 13.10 8.97
CA ARG A 225 29.58 11.79 9.14
C ARG A 225 28.13 11.95 9.61
N GLU A 226 27.87 12.84 10.56
CA GLU A 226 26.50 13.16 11.01
C GLU A 226 25.68 13.81 9.91
N TRP A 227 26.29 14.71 9.13
CA TRP A 227 25.66 15.33 7.97
C TRP A 227 25.24 14.29 6.92
N LYS A 228 26.18 13.42 6.49
CA LYS A 228 25.90 12.31 5.57
C LYS A 228 24.83 11.35 6.11
N ARG A 229 24.74 11.17 7.42
CA ARG A 229 23.71 10.33 8.06
C ARG A 229 22.33 10.98 8.07
N SER A 230 22.23 12.29 7.94
CA SER A 230 20.98 13.06 8.04
C SER A 230 20.49 13.64 6.71
N HIS A 231 21.28 13.53 5.64
CA HIS A 231 20.94 14.04 4.30
C HIS A 231 21.00 12.94 3.25
N ILE A 232 20.18 13.11 2.21
CA ILE A 232 20.24 12.33 0.98
C ILE A 232 20.68 13.27 -0.13
N ARG A 233 21.62 12.81 -0.96
CA ARG A 233 22.10 13.55 -2.14
C ARG A 233 22.03 12.69 -3.39
N VAL A 234 21.30 13.15 -4.39
CA VAL A 234 20.99 12.39 -5.60
C VAL A 234 21.39 13.15 -6.84
N PHE A 235 21.93 12.43 -7.83
CA PHE A 235 22.21 12.96 -9.16
C PHE A 235 21.09 12.55 -10.12
N VAL A 236 20.43 13.54 -10.69
CA VAL A 236 19.40 13.34 -11.73
C VAL A 236 20.00 13.71 -13.06
N ASP A 237 19.85 12.85 -14.06
CA ASP A 237 20.37 13.07 -15.40
C ASP A 237 19.35 12.69 -16.48
N ASN A 238 19.71 12.96 -17.73
CA ASN A 238 18.91 12.66 -18.90
C ASN A 238 18.64 11.16 -19.11
N ARG A 239 19.51 10.29 -18.59
CA ARG A 239 19.30 8.83 -18.66
C ARG A 239 18.17 8.43 -17.73
N LEU A 240 18.16 8.94 -16.50
CA LEU A 240 17.13 8.65 -15.51
C LEU A 240 15.74 9.13 -15.98
N LEU A 241 15.68 10.35 -16.52
CA LEU A 241 14.46 10.91 -17.11
C LEU A 241 13.93 10.06 -18.27
N SER A 242 14.82 9.61 -19.15
CA SER A 242 14.43 8.78 -20.28
C SER A 242 13.77 7.46 -19.86
N ILE A 243 14.26 6.81 -18.80
CA ILE A 243 13.68 5.55 -18.33
C ILE A 243 12.34 5.78 -17.62
N ALA A 244 12.25 6.83 -16.81
CA ALA A 244 11.00 7.18 -16.14
C ALA A 244 9.87 7.49 -17.14
N ARG A 245 10.20 8.11 -18.28
CA ARG A 245 9.25 8.31 -19.40
C ARG A 245 8.62 7.01 -19.88
N PHE A 246 9.43 5.96 -20.08
CA PHE A 246 8.93 4.66 -20.55
C PHE A 246 8.06 3.95 -19.51
N LYS A 247 8.42 4.05 -18.23
CA LYS A 247 7.68 3.36 -17.15
C LYS A 247 6.36 4.05 -16.80
N ASN A 248 6.31 5.38 -16.81
CA ASN A 248 5.16 6.14 -16.30
C ASN A 248 4.09 6.45 -17.35
N GLN A 249 4.24 5.99 -18.61
CA GLN A 249 3.30 6.24 -19.72
C GLN A 249 2.87 7.71 -19.87
N VAL A 250 3.74 8.65 -19.50
CA VAL A 250 3.43 10.08 -19.56
C VAL A 250 3.27 10.47 -21.02
N ARG A 251 2.06 10.92 -21.39
CA ARG A 251 1.71 11.29 -22.78
C ARG A 251 2.41 12.55 -23.26
N ARG A 252 2.92 13.38 -22.35
CA ARG A 252 3.70 14.58 -22.70
C ARG A 252 5.17 14.20 -22.84
N PRO A 253 5.86 14.66 -23.90
CA PRO A 253 7.30 14.49 -24.01
C PRO A 253 7.94 15.24 -22.85
N ILE A 254 8.48 14.52 -21.86
CA ILE A 254 9.38 15.12 -20.87
C ILE A 254 10.62 15.52 -21.68
N PRO A 255 10.92 16.82 -21.86
CA PRO A 255 12.12 17.20 -22.56
C PRO A 255 13.30 16.70 -21.74
N TYR A 256 14.33 16.20 -22.43
CA TYR A 256 15.64 16.07 -21.81
C TYR A 256 15.97 17.41 -21.13
N PHE A 257 16.75 17.37 -20.06
CA PHE A 257 17.35 18.59 -19.54
C PHE A 257 18.08 19.30 -20.68
N GLU A 258 17.50 20.43 -21.09
CA GLU A 258 17.96 21.32 -22.14
C GLU A 258 18.77 22.43 -21.50
N VAL A 259 19.91 22.76 -22.13
CA VAL A 259 20.77 23.84 -21.68
C VAL A 259 19.99 25.15 -21.69
N ASP A 260 20.20 25.96 -20.65
CA ASP A 260 19.54 27.24 -20.41
C ASP A 260 18.01 27.16 -20.19
N HIS A 261 17.47 25.97 -19.96
CA HIS A 261 16.08 25.78 -19.61
C HIS A 261 15.88 25.68 -18.07
N PRO A 262 14.85 26.35 -17.51
CA PRO A 262 14.55 26.25 -16.09
C PRO A 262 13.84 24.92 -15.75
N TYR A 263 14.30 24.27 -14.69
CA TYR A 263 13.68 23.06 -14.13
C TYR A 263 13.35 23.25 -12.66
N TYR A 264 12.24 22.63 -12.27
CA TYR A 264 11.66 22.66 -10.93
C TYR A 264 11.64 21.25 -10.36
N PHE A 265 12.10 21.12 -9.13
CA PHE A 265 12.21 19.87 -8.41
C PHE A 265 11.45 19.94 -7.10
N ALA A 266 10.74 18.87 -6.77
CA ALA A 266 10.22 18.62 -5.44
C ALA A 266 10.45 17.16 -5.06
N VAL A 267 10.44 16.86 -3.77
CA VAL A 267 10.58 15.51 -3.26
C VAL A 267 9.39 15.18 -2.37
N SER A 268 8.85 13.98 -2.50
CA SER A 268 7.92 13.40 -1.53
C SER A 268 8.51 12.11 -0.98
N ALA A 269 8.17 11.77 0.25
CA ALA A 269 8.46 10.46 0.83
C ALA A 269 7.21 9.59 0.77
N TYR A 270 7.36 8.27 0.85
CA TYR A 270 6.23 7.37 0.96
C TYR A 270 6.61 6.14 1.79
N ILE A 271 5.64 5.61 2.54
CA ILE A 271 5.69 4.24 3.08
C ILE A 271 4.90 3.31 2.15
N ASP A 272 3.76 3.80 1.67
CA ASP A 272 2.91 3.19 0.66
C ASP A 272 2.87 4.09 -0.59
N PRO A 273 3.16 3.58 -1.80
CA PRO A 273 3.10 4.37 -3.03
C PRO A 273 1.75 5.06 -3.29
N GLU A 274 0.65 4.54 -2.74
CA GLU A 274 -0.69 5.14 -2.88
C GLU A 274 -1.00 6.22 -1.82
N ALA A 275 -0.12 6.42 -0.83
CA ALA A 275 -0.19 7.50 0.16
C ALA A 275 1.19 8.17 0.37
N PRO A 276 1.72 8.86 -0.67
CA PRO A 276 2.91 9.68 -0.51
C PRO A 276 2.64 10.89 0.39
N SER A 277 3.69 11.42 0.99
CA SER A 277 3.66 12.69 1.71
C SER A 277 3.46 13.88 0.79
N ASP A 278 3.12 15.02 1.39
CA ASP A 278 3.12 16.30 0.68
C ASP A 278 4.51 16.60 0.08
N LEU A 279 4.50 17.36 -1.00
CA LEU A 279 5.71 17.80 -1.66
C LEU A 279 6.55 18.71 -0.74
N SER A 280 7.87 18.55 -0.84
CA SER A 280 8.82 19.50 -0.29
C SER A 280 8.62 20.90 -0.89
N GLN A 281 9.31 21.88 -0.31
CA GLN A 281 9.55 23.15 -1.01
C GLN A 281 10.16 22.90 -2.39
N VAL A 282 9.76 23.70 -3.38
CA VAL A 282 10.22 23.55 -4.76
C VAL A 282 11.60 24.18 -4.91
N ALA A 283 12.56 23.41 -5.42
CA ALA A 283 13.87 23.92 -5.81
C ALA A 283 13.88 24.22 -7.31
N ARG A 284 14.49 25.35 -7.70
CA ARG A 284 14.61 25.78 -9.10
C ARG A 284 16.08 25.84 -9.49
N THR A 285 16.41 25.33 -10.68
CA THR A 285 17.70 25.57 -11.32
C THR A 285 17.53 25.84 -12.81
N ILE A 286 18.57 26.37 -13.43
CA ILE A 286 18.73 26.39 -14.88
C ILE A 286 19.74 25.30 -15.19
N PHE A 287 19.39 24.39 -16.09
CA PHE A 287 20.32 23.35 -16.50
C PHE A 287 21.41 23.96 -17.38
N ARG A 288 22.67 23.67 -17.06
CA ARG A 288 23.86 24.21 -17.75
C ARG A 288 24.74 23.07 -18.24
#